data_AF-A0A250V5E2-F1
#
_entry.id   AF-A0A250V5E2-F1
#
_cell.length_a   1.000
_cell.length_b   1.000
_cell.length_c   1.000
_cell.angle_alpha   90.00
_cell.angle_beta   90.00
_cell.angle_gamma   90.00
#
_symmetry.space_group_name_H-M   'P 1'
#
loop_
_entity.id
_entity.type
_entity.pdbx_description
1 polymer ?
#
loop_
_entity_poly.entity_id
_entity_poly.type
_entity_poly.pdbx_seq_one_letter_code
_entity_poly.pdbx_strand_id
1 'polypeptide(L)'
;MYKLAKGPAVKARTQAINQLKAVLVSADPNLRKELAGLNDAELFRTCVRLADDNKSDGNGVEAVLQATRITLSLPAQRIGQLTEQIQDLEGRLAWLAERHARSCSLWWASVRTRPSLC
;
A
#
# COMPACT_ATOMS: atom_id res chain seq x y z
N MET A 1 -3.77 12.31 -15.79
CA MET A 1 -2.69 12.45 -14.78
C MET A 1 -2.79 11.45 -13.64
N TYR A 2 -3.81 11.42 -12.77
CA TYR A 2 -3.83 10.49 -11.61
C TYR A 2 -3.71 8.99 -11.94
N LYS A 3 -4.32 8.52 -13.05
CA LYS A 3 -4.13 7.12 -13.51
C LYS A 3 -2.68 6.77 -13.83
N LEU A 4 -1.89 7.74 -14.33
CA LEU A 4 -0.48 7.56 -14.66
C LEU A 4 0.39 7.37 -13.41
N ALA A 5 -0.02 7.92 -12.27
CA ALA A 5 0.63 7.69 -10.97
C ALA A 5 0.13 6.40 -10.30
N LYS A 6 -1.18 6.11 -10.40
CA LYS A 6 -1.80 4.94 -9.74
C LYS A 6 -1.22 3.62 -10.24
N GLY A 7 -1.10 3.45 -11.56
CA GLY A 7 -0.62 2.20 -12.15
C GLY A 7 0.76 1.79 -11.64
N PRO A 8 1.78 2.67 -11.73
CA PRO A 8 3.10 2.43 -11.15
C PRO A 8 3.08 2.17 -9.63
N ALA A 9 2.28 2.92 -8.86
CA ALA A 9 2.17 2.72 -7.41
C ALA A 9 1.65 1.32 -7.05
N VAL A 10 0.63 0.83 -7.77
CA VAL A 10 0.11 -0.55 -7.61
C VAL A 10 1.20 -1.59 -7.88
N LYS A 11 1.97 -1.42 -8.96
CA LYS A 11 3.07 -2.33 -9.31
C LYS A 11 4.18 -2.33 -8.26
N ALA A 12 4.56 -1.15 -7.78
CA ALA A 12 5.55 -1.00 -6.72
C ALA A 12 5.08 -1.66 -5.41
N ARG A 13 3.77 -1.59 -5.09
CA ARG A 13 3.21 -2.25 -3.89
C ARG A 13 3.34 -3.76 -4.01
N THR A 14 2.98 -4.32 -5.16
CA THR A 14 3.15 -5.75 -5.45
C THR A 14 4.61 -6.18 -5.34
N GLN A 15 5.54 -5.38 -5.87
CA GLN A 15 6.97 -5.65 -5.76
C GLN A 15 7.43 -5.66 -4.30
N ALA A 16 6.99 -4.71 -3.48
CA ALA A 16 7.33 -4.66 -2.06
C ALA A 16 6.78 -5.87 -1.28
N ILE A 17 5.56 -6.33 -1.59
CA ILE A 17 4.99 -7.56 -1.02
C ILE A 17 5.85 -8.77 -1.38
N ASN A 18 6.26 -8.89 -2.64
CA ASN A 18 7.09 -9.99 -3.09
C ASN A 18 8.48 -9.96 -2.45
N GLN A 19 9.06 -8.76 -2.28
CA GLN A 19 10.32 -8.59 -1.56
C GLN A 19 10.20 -9.04 -0.10
N LEU A 20 9.14 -8.64 0.61
CA LEU A 20 8.88 -9.07 1.98
C LEU A 20 8.76 -10.60 2.07
N LYS A 21 8.00 -11.22 1.16
CA LYS A 21 7.86 -12.68 1.10
C LYS A 21 9.18 -13.39 0.82
N ALA A 22 10.04 -12.84 -0.04
CA ALA A 22 11.36 -13.39 -0.31
C ALA A 22 12.25 -13.36 0.95
N VAL A 23 12.25 -12.25 1.68
CA VAL A 23 12.99 -12.12 2.95
C VAL A 23 12.47 -13.12 3.98
N LEU A 24 11.14 -13.28 4.08
CA LEU A 24 10.53 -14.26 4.99
C LEU A 24 10.99 -15.68 4.69
N VAL A 25 11.08 -16.09 3.42
CA VAL A 25 11.55 -17.44 3.05
C VAL A 25 12.97 -17.72 3.56
N SER A 26 13.83 -16.70 3.56
CA SER A 26 15.22 -16.80 4.07
C SER A 26 15.36 -16.57 5.58
N ALA A 27 14.30 -16.17 6.27
CA ALA A 27 14.36 -15.80 7.69
C ALA A 27 14.49 -17.03 8.62
N ASP A 28 15.01 -16.78 9.83
CA ASP A 28 15.13 -17.77 10.90
C ASP A 28 13.80 -18.53 11.11
N PRO A 29 13.81 -19.87 11.28
CA PRO A 29 12.59 -20.65 11.46
C PRO A 29 11.69 -20.19 12.61
N ASN A 30 12.27 -19.69 13.72
CA ASN A 30 11.48 -19.20 14.85
C ASN A 30 10.75 -17.92 14.48
N LEU A 31 11.45 -16.98 13.82
CA LEU A 31 10.84 -15.74 13.33
C LEU A 31 9.74 -16.04 12.30
N ARG A 32 9.95 -16.99 11.40
CA ARG A 32 8.89 -17.43 10.46
C ARG A 32 7.67 -17.99 11.19
N LYS A 33 7.88 -18.79 12.25
CA LYS A 33 6.79 -19.37 13.04
C LYS A 33 5.98 -18.31 13.77
N GLU A 34 6.63 -17.28 14.32
CA GLU A 34 5.95 -16.13 14.94
C GLU A 34 5.04 -15.39 13.95
N LEU A 35 5.44 -15.30 12.68
CA LEU A 35 4.73 -14.54 11.66
C LEU A 35 3.70 -15.36 10.85
N ALA A 36 3.77 -16.69 10.87
CA ALA A 36 2.99 -17.57 9.99
C ALA A 36 1.47 -17.54 10.23
N GLY A 37 1.00 -17.10 11.40
CA GLY A 37 -0.42 -17.03 11.76
C GLY A 37 -1.11 -15.72 11.42
N LEU A 38 -0.37 -14.72 10.94
CA LEU A 38 -0.90 -13.38 10.70
C LEU A 38 -1.51 -13.26 9.30
N ASN A 39 -2.60 -12.50 9.18
CA ASN A 39 -3.04 -12.06 7.85
C ASN A 39 -2.07 -11.01 7.28
N ASP A 40 -2.17 -10.70 5.98
CA ASP A 40 -1.24 -9.76 5.32
C ASP A 40 -1.17 -8.38 6.03
N ALA A 41 -2.30 -7.84 6.48
CA ALA A 41 -2.33 -6.53 7.15
C ALA A 41 -1.67 -6.57 8.53
N GLU A 42 -1.94 -7.62 9.31
CA GLU A 42 -1.31 -7.87 10.59
C GLU A 42 0.19 -8.13 10.43
N LEU A 43 0.58 -8.93 9.44
CA LEU A 43 1.96 -9.23 9.11
C LEU A 43 2.75 -7.95 8.82
N PHE A 44 2.23 -7.07 7.95
CA PHE A 44 2.91 -5.82 7.62
C PHE A 44 3.06 -4.91 8.84
N ARG A 45 2.00 -4.78 9.66
CA ARG A 45 2.06 -3.98 10.90
C ARG A 45 3.08 -4.53 11.88
N THR A 46 3.11 -5.85 12.07
CA THR A 46 4.11 -6.52 12.92
C THR A 46 5.52 -6.28 12.38
N CYS A 47 5.75 -6.48 11.08
CA CYS A 47 7.06 -6.24 10.46
C CYS A 47 7.55 -4.80 10.62
N VAL A 48 6.67 -3.79 10.55
CA VAL A 48 7.06 -2.39 10.81
C VAL A 48 7.58 -2.22 12.23
N ARG A 49 6.91 -2.82 13.23
CA ARG A 49 7.26 -2.71 14.65
C ARG A 49 8.53 -3.46 15.04
N LEU A 50 8.92 -4.50 14.28
CA LEU A 50 10.12 -5.29 14.57
C LEU A 50 11.42 -4.47 14.57
N ALA A 51 11.45 -3.31 13.89
CA ALA A 51 12.61 -2.43 13.89
C ALA A 51 12.76 -1.61 15.19
N ASP A 52 11.68 -1.45 15.96
CA ASP A 52 11.67 -0.63 17.18
C ASP A 52 12.13 -1.41 18.42
N ASP A 53 12.12 -2.75 18.37
CA ASP A 53 12.59 -3.65 19.44
C ASP A 53 14.14 -3.67 19.56
N ASN A 54 14.80 -2.60 19.11
CA ASN A 54 16.23 -2.39 19.05
C ASN A 54 16.83 -2.12 20.44
N LYS A 55 16.94 -3.19 21.23
CA LYS A 55 17.78 -3.21 22.44
C LYS A 55 18.65 -4.45 22.40
N SER A 56 19.80 -4.39 21.74
CA SER A 56 20.82 -5.40 22.03
C SER A 56 22.24 -4.91 21.78
N ASP A 57 23.04 -4.97 22.84
CA ASP A 57 24.49 -4.92 22.86
C ASP A 57 25.10 -6.31 22.55
N GLY A 58 24.40 -7.13 21.75
CA GLY A 58 24.58 -8.59 21.66
C GLY A 58 25.45 -9.11 20.52
N ASN A 59 25.86 -10.38 20.64
CA ASN A 59 26.78 -11.11 19.76
C ASN A 59 26.32 -11.23 18.28
N GLY A 60 27.16 -11.84 17.42
CA GLY A 60 26.92 -11.93 15.98
C GLY A 60 25.62 -12.62 15.54
N VAL A 61 25.04 -13.53 16.33
CA VAL A 61 23.75 -14.17 16.01
C VAL A 61 22.59 -13.18 16.19
N GLU A 62 22.65 -12.38 17.25
CA GLU A 62 21.67 -11.33 17.49
C GLU A 62 21.75 -10.27 16.39
N ALA A 63 22.95 -9.91 15.93
CA ALA A 63 23.14 -8.99 14.81
C ALA A 63 22.44 -9.45 13.51
N VAL A 64 22.48 -10.75 13.19
CA VAL A 64 21.81 -11.30 11.99
C VAL A 64 20.29 -11.28 12.13
N LEU A 65 19.77 -11.61 13.32
CA LEU A 65 18.33 -11.52 13.60
C LEU A 65 17.84 -10.07 13.48
N GLN A 66 18.60 -9.12 14.02
CA GLN A 66 18.31 -7.69 13.92
C GLN A 66 18.36 -7.18 12.47
N ALA A 67 19.38 -7.57 11.71
CA ALA A 67 19.46 -7.24 10.29
C ALA A 67 18.24 -7.79 9.52
N THR A 68 17.77 -8.99 9.86
CA THR A 68 16.55 -9.59 9.26
C THR A 68 15.30 -8.79 9.62
N ARG A 69 15.12 -8.40 10.89
CA ARG A 69 13.99 -7.57 11.35
C ARG A 69 13.94 -6.22 10.65
N ILE A 70 15.08 -5.53 10.53
CA ILE A 70 15.20 -4.28 9.78
C ILE A 70 14.87 -4.51 8.30
N THR A 71 15.39 -5.58 7.70
CA THR A 71 15.14 -5.89 6.29
C THR A 71 13.67 -6.21 6.02
N LEU A 72 12.93 -6.77 6.98
CA LEU A 72 11.48 -6.99 6.89
C LEU A 72 10.67 -5.70 7.08
N SER A 73 11.12 -4.79 7.95
CA SER A 73 10.40 -3.54 8.25
C SER A 73 10.37 -2.60 7.05
N LEU A 74 11.46 -2.51 6.28
CA LEU A 74 11.57 -1.63 5.11
C LEU A 74 10.51 -1.88 4.03
N PRO A 75 10.32 -3.10 3.47
CA PRO A 75 9.26 -3.34 2.51
C PRO A 75 7.88 -3.21 3.15
N ALA A 76 7.71 -3.53 4.45
CA ALA A 76 6.43 -3.34 5.14
C ALA A 76 6.02 -1.86 5.22
N GLN A 77 6.94 -0.97 5.60
CA GLN A 77 6.72 0.48 5.58
C GLN A 77 6.37 0.98 4.18
N ARG A 78 7.10 0.52 3.16
CA ARG A 78 6.84 0.87 1.75
C ARG A 78 5.45 0.41 1.30
N ILE A 79 5.01 -0.78 1.70
CA ILE A 79 3.65 -1.27 1.40
C ILE A 79 2.60 -0.34 2.00
N GLY A 80 2.78 0.10 3.25
CA GLY A 80 1.90 1.07 3.90
C GLY A 80 1.80 2.37 3.11
N GLN A 81 2.94 3.01 2.84
CA GLN A 81 3.01 4.27 2.09
C GLN A 81 2.38 4.18 0.70
N LEU A 82 2.64 3.10 -0.03
CA LEU A 82 2.05 2.89 -1.37
C LEU A 82 0.55 2.62 -1.29
N THR A 83 0.07 1.97 -0.23
CA THR A 83 -1.36 1.75 -0.01
C THR A 83 -2.09 3.08 0.17
N GLU A 84 -1.57 3.95 1.04
CA GLU A 84 -2.11 5.30 1.26
C GLU A 84 -2.11 6.13 -0.03
N GLN A 85 -1.00 6.10 -0.78
CA GLN A 85 -0.90 6.80 -2.06
C GLN A 85 -1.93 6.29 -3.09
N ILE A 86 -2.14 4.98 -3.17
CA ILE A 86 -3.12 4.39 -4.09
C ILE A 86 -4.54 4.81 -3.70
N GLN A 87 -4.87 4.80 -2.40
CA GLN A 87 -6.17 5.20 -1.89
C GLN A 87 -6.46 6.68 -2.14
N ASP A 88 -5.49 7.58 -1.93
CA ASP A 88 -5.62 9.01 -2.25
C ASP A 88 -5.89 9.21 -3.76
N LEU A 89 -5.12 8.53 -4.62
CA LEU A 89 -5.31 8.61 -6.07
C LEU A 89 -6.67 8.06 -6.52
N GLU A 90 -7.15 6.99 -5.88
CA GLU A 90 -8.49 6.44 -6.12
C GLU A 90 -9.59 7.42 -5.71
N GLY A 91 -9.47 8.04 -4.54
CA GLY A 91 -10.41 9.06 -4.07
C GLY A 91 -10.50 10.25 -5.03
N ARG A 92 -9.35 10.76 -5.48
CA ARG A 92 -9.30 11.87 -6.46
C ARG A 92 -9.90 11.49 -7.81
N LEU A 93 -9.67 10.27 -8.28
CA LEU A 93 -10.27 9.77 -9.52
C LEU A 93 -11.79 9.62 -9.42
N ALA A 94 -12.29 9.09 -8.30
CA ALA A 94 -13.72 8.95 -8.03
C ALA A 94 -14.40 10.32 -8.00
N TRP A 95 -13.80 11.29 -7.29
CA TRP A 95 -14.31 12.65 -7.22
C TRP A 95 -14.43 13.33 -8.60
N LEU A 96 -13.41 13.18 -9.45
CA LEU A 96 -13.46 13.71 -10.82
C LEU A 96 -14.56 13.04 -11.65
N ALA A 97 -14.70 11.71 -11.55
CA ALA A 97 -15.73 10.97 -12.26
C ALA A 97 -17.14 11.45 -11.85
N GLU A 98 -17.37 11.65 -10.56
CA GLU A 98 -18.65 12.15 -10.04
C GLU A 98 -18.95 13.58 -10.50
N ARG A 99 -17.94 14.46 -10.51
CA ARG A 99 -18.08 15.83 -11.01
C ARG A 99 -18.46 15.85 -12.49
N HIS A 100 -17.81 15.03 -13.32
CA HIS A 100 -18.15 14.93 -14.73
C HIS A 100 -19.55 14.33 -14.97
N ALA A 101 -19.94 13.30 -14.20
CA ALA A 101 -21.27 12.73 -14.26
C ALA A 101 -22.35 13.79 -13.93
N ARG A 102 -22.15 14.57 -12.87
CA ARG A 102 -23.03 15.69 -12.51
C ARG A 102 -23.11 16.74 -13.61
N SER A 103 -21.97 17.22 -14.12
CA SER A 103 -21.96 18.21 -15.20
C SER A 103 -22.66 17.73 -16.47
N CYS A 104 -22.49 16.46 -16.84
CA CYS A 104 -23.17 15.87 -17.98
C CYS A 104 -24.68 15.77 -17.76
N SER A 105 -25.11 15.37 -16.56
CA SER A 105 -26.54 15.32 -16.19
C SER A 105 -27.20 16.70 -16.19
N LEU A 106 -26.50 17.73 -15.70
CA LEU A 106 -26.97 19.12 -15.69
C LEU A 106 -27.03 19.69 -17.11
N TRP A 107 -26.02 19.42 -17.92
CA TRP A 107 -25.99 19.81 -19.33
C TRP A 107 -27.13 19.16 -20.12
N TRP A 108 -27.36 17.86 -19.91
CA TRP A 108 -28.46 17.15 -20.55
C TRP A 108 -29.83 17.65 -20.12
N ALA A 109 -30.02 17.96 -18.83
CA ALA A 109 -31.24 18.58 -18.34
C ALA A 109 -31.49 19.96 -18.99
N SER A 110 -30.43 20.76 -19.16
CA SER A 110 -30.48 22.08 -19.81
C SER A 110 -30.78 22.02 -21.31
N VAL A 111 -30.23 21.02 -22.02
CA VAL A 111 -30.51 20.80 -23.44
C VAL A 111 -31.95 20.32 -23.66
N ARG A 112 -32.48 19.49 -22.76
CA ARG A 112 -33.87 18.98 -22.84
C ARG A 112 -34.92 20.05 -22.56
N THR A 113 -34.61 21.07 -21.75
CA THR A 113 -35.56 22.15 -21.40
C THR A 113 -35.53 23.34 -22.33
N ARG A 114 -34.68 23.36 -23.38
CA ARG A 114 -34.76 24.41 -24.42
C ARG A 114 -36.05 24.25 -25.24
N PRO A 115 -36.98 25.22 -25.22
CA PRO A 115 -38.13 25.19 -26.10
C PRO A 115 -37.66 25.29 -27.54
N SER A 116 -38.15 24.41 -28.41
CA SER A 116 -38.06 24.59 -29.85
C SER A 116 -38.80 25.88 -30.23
N LEU A 117 -38.05 26.95 -30.49
CA LEU A 117 -38.59 28.16 -31.11
C LEU A 117 -38.97 27.81 -32.55
N CYS A 118 -40.27 27.56 -32.75
CA CYS A 118 -40.95 27.64 -34.04
C CYS A 118 -41.66 28.99 -34.13
#